data_AF-A0A820G901-F1
#
_entry.id   AF-A0A820G901-F1
#
_cell.length_a   1.000
_cell.length_b   1.000
_cell.length_c   1.000
_cell.angle_alpha   90.00
_cell.angle_beta   90.00
_cell.angle_gamma   90.00
#
_symmetry.space_group_name_H-M   'P 1'
#
loop_
_entity.id
_entity.type
_entity.pdbx_description
1 polymer ?
#
loop_
_entity_poly.entity_id
_entity_poly.type
_entity_poly.pdbx_seq_one_letter_code
_entity_poly.pdbx_strand_id
1 'polypeptide(L)'
;MTDSNKYHEYRKWFGLLWLIIESILLGGNIFGFSALFDILPKYGIYSNLCVNTTITNSSNANDEKVTENCEGRTGKYQLALTLGIWFYNLMPFFLGHMINYFGCRFVKLISTVFHIVGWLVLAFIKPGRDYLLFIHTVFTSISSSIILITGFVYSSYFSSNRRGLVSSLISGSSISSTMWFSIFQVNH
;
A
#
# COMPACT_ATOMS: atom_id res chain seq x y z
N MET A 1 7.44 -37.69 24.76
CA MET A 1 6.97 -36.64 23.84
C MET A 1 6.71 -35.37 24.65
N THR A 2 7.41 -34.24 24.57
CA THR A 2 8.67 -33.84 23.94
C THR A 2 8.75 -32.34 24.23
N ASP A 3 9.51 -31.88 25.23
CA ASP A 3 9.70 -30.44 25.45
C ASP A 3 10.26 -29.76 24.20
N SER A 4 11.10 -30.45 23.44
CA SER A 4 11.60 -30.01 22.13
C SER A 4 10.50 -29.70 21.10
N ASN A 5 9.35 -30.39 21.16
CA ASN A 5 8.24 -30.19 20.23
C ASN A 5 7.40 -28.97 20.62
N LYS A 6 7.28 -28.69 21.94
CA LYS A 6 6.67 -27.45 22.44
C LYS A 6 7.47 -26.23 22.00
N TYR A 7 8.80 -26.24 22.17
CA TYR A 7 9.66 -25.12 21.73
C TYR A 7 9.51 -24.83 20.23
N HIS A 8 9.38 -25.88 19.41
CA HIS A 8 9.21 -25.74 17.97
C HIS A 8 7.86 -25.15 17.57
N GLU A 9 6.80 -25.44 18.32
CA GLU A 9 5.47 -24.84 18.14
C GLU A 9 5.43 -23.37 18.61
N TYR A 10 6.00 -23.03 19.77
CA TYR A 10 6.08 -21.64 20.23
C TYR A 10 6.80 -20.75 19.21
N ARG A 11 7.93 -21.20 18.66
CA ARG A 11 8.68 -20.44 17.65
C ARG A 11 7.87 -20.14 16.39
N LYS A 12 7.00 -21.07 15.95
CA LYS A 12 6.12 -20.86 14.80
C LYS A 12 5.06 -19.80 15.09
N TRP A 13 4.46 -19.83 16.28
CA TRP A 13 3.46 -18.85 16.70
C TRP A 13 4.06 -17.45 16.91
N PHE A 14 5.25 -17.35 17.49
CA PHE A 14 5.98 -16.08 17.57
C PHE A 14 6.32 -15.52 16.18
N GLY A 15 6.78 -16.38 15.26
CA GLY A 15 7.03 -15.97 13.88
C GLY A 15 5.75 -15.53 13.15
N LEU A 16 4.62 -16.17 13.45
CA LEU A 16 3.32 -15.76 12.90
C LEU A 16 2.87 -14.41 13.46
N LEU A 17 2.99 -14.20 14.76
CA LEU A 17 2.63 -12.94 15.41
C LEU A 17 3.47 -11.78 14.82
N TRP A 18 4.78 -12.00 14.69
CA TRP A 18 5.68 -11.03 14.06
C TRP A 18 5.27 -10.72 12.62
N LEU A 19 4.96 -11.75 11.83
CA LEU A 19 4.48 -11.58 10.46
C LEU A 19 3.16 -10.80 10.40
N ILE A 20 2.22 -11.04 11.31
CA ILE A 20 0.96 -10.29 11.37
C ILE A 20 1.22 -8.81 11.67
N ILE A 21 2.11 -8.51 12.62
CA ILE A 21 2.51 -7.13 12.94
C ILE A 21 3.13 -6.46 11.71
N GLU A 22 4.05 -7.13 11.02
CA GLU A 22 4.64 -6.62 9.78
C GLU A 22 3.57 -6.39 8.69
N SER A 23 2.62 -7.32 8.53
CA SER A 23 1.52 -7.17 7.58
C SER A 23 0.59 -5.99 7.92
N ILE A 24 0.33 -5.72 9.21
CA ILE A 24 -0.48 -4.56 9.63
C ILE A 24 0.25 -3.24 9.37
N LEU A 25 1.58 -3.22 9.47
CA LEU A 25 2.36 -2.00 9.25
C LEU A 25 2.64 -1.75 7.76
N LEU A 26 2.81 -2.80 6.96
CA LEU A 26 3.40 -2.71 5.63
C LEU A 26 2.49 -3.26 4.51
N GLY A 27 1.47 -4.07 4.85
CA GLY A 27 0.84 -5.02 3.93
C GLY A 27 -0.25 -4.48 2.99
N GLY A 28 -0.85 -3.33 3.26
CA GLY A 28 -2.06 -2.89 2.55
C GLY A 28 -2.09 -1.41 2.24
N ASN A 29 -0.92 -0.78 2.14
CA ASN A 29 -0.86 0.64 1.78
C ASN A 29 -1.50 0.95 0.43
N ILE A 30 -1.49 0.01 -0.51
CA ILE A 30 -2.11 0.20 -1.83
C ILE A 30 -3.65 0.23 -1.76
N PHE A 31 -4.27 -0.57 -0.88
CA PHE A 31 -5.72 -0.66 -0.77
C PHE A 31 -6.34 0.57 -0.06
N GLY A 32 -5.55 1.26 0.77
CA GLY A 32 -5.96 2.47 1.50
C GLY A 32 -5.58 3.77 0.78
N PHE A 33 -4.85 3.68 -0.33
CA PHE A 33 -4.30 4.84 -1.05
C PHE A 33 -5.37 5.79 -1.57
N SER A 34 -6.59 5.31 -1.86
CA SER A 34 -7.71 6.15 -2.29
C SER A 34 -8.13 7.18 -1.24
N ALA A 35 -7.97 6.89 0.06
CA ALA A 35 -8.23 7.86 1.13
C ALA A 35 -7.27 9.06 1.08
N LEU A 36 -6.09 8.89 0.46
CA LEU A 36 -5.12 9.95 0.30
C LEU A 36 -5.56 10.98 -0.77
N PHE A 37 -6.52 10.64 -1.64
CA PHE A 37 -6.97 11.53 -2.73
C PHE A 37 -7.67 12.78 -2.21
N ASP A 38 -8.26 12.72 -1.01
CA ASP A 38 -8.87 13.87 -0.34
C ASP A 38 -7.83 14.76 0.36
N ILE A 39 -6.70 14.17 0.74
CA ILE A 39 -5.65 14.83 1.53
C ILE A 39 -4.63 15.52 0.60
N LEU A 40 -4.22 14.88 -0.50
CA LEU A 40 -3.21 15.42 -1.43
C LEU A 40 -3.55 16.81 -2.01
N PRO A 41 -4.82 17.14 -2.33
CA PRO A 41 -5.22 18.48 -2.74
C PRO A 41 -4.90 19.57 -1.71
N LYS A 42 -5.02 19.26 -0.40
CA LYS A 42 -4.70 20.21 0.68
C LYS A 42 -3.22 20.63 0.67
N TYR A 43 -2.35 19.78 0.13
CA TYR A 43 -0.91 20.03 -0.02
C TYR A 43 -0.51 20.63 -1.38
N GLY A 44 -1.49 20.94 -2.23
CA GLY A 44 -1.25 21.55 -3.54
C GLY A 44 -0.59 20.62 -4.55
N ILE A 45 -0.64 19.30 -4.34
CA ILE A 45 -0.10 18.31 -5.29
C ILE A 45 -0.98 18.29 -6.54
N TYR A 46 -0.35 18.42 -7.71
CA TYR A 46 -1.03 18.56 -9.01
C TYR A 46 -2.05 19.72 -9.07
N SER A 47 -1.86 20.77 -8.26
CA SER A 47 -2.69 21.98 -8.32
C SER A 47 -2.60 22.66 -9.69
N ASN A 48 -1.50 22.46 -10.41
CA ASN A 48 -1.29 22.97 -11.77
C ASN A 48 -2.19 22.32 -12.83
N LEU A 49 -2.88 21.23 -12.52
CA LEU A 49 -3.81 20.55 -13.44
C LEU A 49 -5.26 20.98 -13.24
N CYS A 50 -5.53 21.88 -12.29
CA CYS A 50 -6.84 22.49 -12.11
C CYS A 50 -6.97 23.73 -12.98
N VAL A 51 -8.05 23.81 -13.76
CA VAL A 51 -8.37 24.99 -14.58
C VAL A 51 -9.54 25.71 -13.94
N ASN A 52 -9.36 27.00 -13.63
CA ASN A 52 -10.47 27.85 -13.25
C ASN A 52 -11.37 28.04 -14.47
N THR A 53 -12.53 27.39 -14.46
CA THR A 53 -13.51 27.54 -15.52
C THR A 53 -14.51 28.60 -15.06
N THR A 54 -14.41 29.80 -15.63
CA THR A 54 -15.43 30.84 -15.48
C THR A 54 -16.64 30.45 -16.32
N ILE A 55 -17.67 29.93 -15.67
CA ILE A 55 -18.96 29.71 -16.34
C ILE A 55 -19.66 31.08 -16.38
N THR A 56 -19.50 31.80 -17.49
CA THR A 56 -20.34 32.96 -17.78
C THR A 56 -21.73 32.47 -18.16
N ASN A 57 -22.63 32.34 -17.17
CA ASN A 57 -24.04 32.19 -17.46
C ASN A 57 -24.53 33.52 -18.06
N SER A 58 -24.80 33.54 -19.37
CA SER A 58 -25.31 34.70 -20.14
C SER A 58 -26.76 35.09 -19.78
N SER A 59 -27.14 35.00 -18.52
CA SER A 59 -28.42 35.49 -18.02
C SER A 59 -28.25 35.83 -16.54
N ASN A 60 -28.11 37.12 -16.27
CA ASN A 60 -27.95 37.79 -14.98
C ASN A 60 -26.49 37.97 -14.54
N ALA A 61 -25.97 39.16 -14.85
CA ALA A 61 -24.80 39.73 -14.21
C ALA A 61 -24.97 39.67 -12.68
N ASN A 62 -23.99 39.09 -11.99
CA ASN A 62 -23.57 39.29 -10.59
C ASN A 62 -23.22 38.00 -9.81
N ASP A 63 -23.28 36.81 -10.42
CA ASP A 63 -22.80 35.58 -9.76
C ASP A 63 -21.78 34.83 -10.64
N GLU A 64 -20.53 35.29 -10.59
CA GLU A 64 -19.37 34.61 -11.17
C GLU A 64 -19.03 33.39 -10.30
N LYS A 65 -19.73 32.26 -10.52
CA LYS A 65 -19.39 31.00 -9.88
C LYS A 65 -18.19 30.38 -10.60
N VAL A 66 -16.99 30.70 -10.13
CA VAL A 66 -15.76 30.04 -10.56
C VAL A 66 -15.81 28.58 -10.09
N THR A 67 -16.10 27.66 -11.01
CA THR A 67 -15.97 26.23 -10.75
C THR A 67 -14.58 25.78 -11.15
N GLU A 68 -13.78 25.36 -10.17
CA GLU A 68 -12.46 24.78 -10.39
C GLU A 68 -12.63 23.37 -10.98
N ASN A 69 -12.28 23.18 -12.26
CA ASN A 69 -12.29 21.86 -12.87
C ASN A 69 -10.92 21.18 -12.62
N CYS A 70 -10.90 20.19 -11.73
CA CYS A 70 -9.70 19.44 -11.33
C CYS A 70 -9.70 17.98 -11.83
N GLU A 71 -10.48 17.64 -12.85
CA GLU A 71 -10.58 16.26 -13.34
C GLU A 71 -9.22 15.66 -13.73
N GLY A 72 -8.33 16.48 -14.30
CA GLY A 72 -6.95 16.08 -14.64
C GLY A 72 -6.12 15.62 -13.45
N ARG A 73 -6.31 16.21 -12.26
CA ARG A 73 -5.62 15.82 -11.02
C ARG A 73 -6.12 14.46 -10.52
N THR A 74 -7.44 14.28 -10.44
CA THR A 74 -8.05 13.02 -10.01
C THR A 74 -7.64 11.87 -10.93
N GLY A 75 -7.57 12.12 -12.25
CA GLY A 75 -7.06 11.15 -13.22
C GLY A 75 -5.62 10.71 -12.94
N LYS A 76 -4.72 11.62 -12.53
CA LYS A 76 -3.34 11.26 -12.16
C LYS A 76 -3.26 10.41 -10.90
N TYR A 77 -4.08 10.71 -9.88
CA TYR A 77 -4.17 9.91 -8.67
C TYR A 77 -4.68 8.50 -8.95
N GLN A 78 -5.74 8.37 -9.75
CA GLN A 78 -6.25 7.08 -10.18
C GLN A 78 -5.23 6.31 -11.00
N LEU A 79 -4.50 6.97 -11.91
CA LEU A 79 -3.43 6.33 -12.67
C LEU A 79 -2.33 5.78 -11.75
N ALA A 80 -1.92 6.54 -10.72
CA ALA A 80 -0.93 6.08 -9.75
C ALA A 80 -1.42 4.84 -9.01
N LEU A 81 -2.68 4.82 -8.56
CA LEU A 81 -3.31 3.67 -7.94
C LEU A 81 -3.35 2.46 -8.89
N THR A 82 -3.79 2.64 -10.13
CA THR A 82 -3.84 1.57 -11.14
C THR A 82 -2.46 0.97 -11.37
N LEU A 83 -1.42 1.80 -11.52
CA LEU A 83 -0.04 1.34 -11.66
C LEU A 83 0.40 0.54 -10.43
N GLY A 84 0.12 1.03 -9.23
CA GLY A 84 0.42 0.31 -7.99
C GLY A 84 -0.22 -1.08 -7.95
N ILE A 85 -1.53 -1.18 -8.23
CA ILE A 85 -2.25 -2.46 -8.31
C ILE A 85 -1.63 -3.37 -9.38
N TRP A 86 -1.24 -2.82 -10.52
CA TRP A 86 -0.57 -3.58 -11.59
C TRP A 86 0.74 -4.21 -11.08
N PHE A 87 1.61 -3.42 -10.45
CA PHE A 87 2.87 -3.92 -9.89
C PHE A 87 2.65 -4.89 -8.73
N TYR A 88 1.65 -4.64 -7.88
CA TYR A 88 1.27 -5.52 -6.78
C TYR A 88 0.90 -6.93 -7.28
N ASN A 89 0.18 -7.02 -8.40
CA ASN A 89 -0.23 -8.31 -8.99
C ASN A 89 0.84 -8.93 -9.89
N LEU A 90 1.71 -8.11 -10.51
CA LEU A 90 2.80 -8.57 -11.37
C LEU A 90 3.95 -9.19 -10.56
N MET A 91 4.29 -8.60 -9.42
CA MET A 91 5.45 -9.01 -8.61
C MET A 91 5.42 -10.49 -8.16
N PRO A 92 4.28 -11.08 -7.72
CA PRO A 92 4.20 -12.50 -7.37
C PRO A 92 4.72 -13.46 -8.45
N PHE A 93 4.60 -13.11 -9.73
CA PHE A 93 5.11 -13.91 -10.85
C PHE A 93 6.63 -14.12 -10.75
N PHE A 94 7.37 -13.04 -10.47
CA PHE A 94 8.82 -13.07 -10.32
C PHE A 94 9.25 -13.58 -8.94
N LEU A 95 8.42 -13.32 -7.94
CA LEU A 95 8.74 -13.60 -6.55
C LEU A 95 8.94 -15.09 -6.26
N GLY A 96 8.20 -15.97 -6.93
CA GLY A 96 8.37 -17.42 -6.81
C GLY A 96 9.80 -17.85 -7.16
N HIS A 97 10.39 -17.28 -8.21
CA HIS A 97 11.78 -17.54 -8.59
C HIS A 97 12.76 -17.01 -7.54
N MET A 98 12.55 -15.78 -7.07
CA MET A 98 13.42 -15.15 -6.06
C MET A 98 13.42 -15.91 -4.74
N ILE A 99 12.25 -16.36 -4.26
CA ILE A 99 12.12 -17.13 -3.01
C ILE A 99 12.85 -18.46 -3.13
N ASN A 100 12.78 -19.13 -4.28
CA ASN A 100 13.46 -20.40 -4.47
C ASN A 100 14.99 -20.28 -4.49
N TYR A 101 15.53 -19.18 -5.04
CA TYR A 101 16.98 -19.00 -5.16
C TYR A 101 17.61 -18.35 -3.92
N PHE A 102 17.04 -17.25 -3.43
CA PHE A 102 17.62 -16.47 -2.32
C PHE A 102 17.01 -16.80 -0.94
N GLY A 103 15.91 -17.53 -0.92
CA GLY A 103 15.16 -17.85 0.29
C GLY A 103 14.23 -16.72 0.76
N CYS A 104 13.22 -17.11 1.54
CA CYS A 104 12.15 -16.22 1.99
C CYS A 104 12.64 -15.07 2.88
N ARG A 105 13.65 -15.29 3.73
CA ARG A 105 14.16 -14.26 4.66
C ARG A 105 14.83 -13.09 3.93
N PHE A 106 15.63 -13.38 2.92
CA PHE A 106 16.33 -12.36 2.15
C PHE A 106 15.35 -11.49 1.36
N VAL A 107 14.38 -12.13 0.71
CA VAL A 107 13.31 -11.48 -0.03
C VAL A 107 12.47 -10.55 0.88
N LYS A 108 12.19 -10.97 2.13
CA LYS A 108 11.51 -10.10 3.10
C LYS A 108 12.33 -8.86 3.47
N LEU A 109 13.64 -9.00 3.67
CA LEU A 109 14.50 -7.86 3.99
C LEU A 109 14.52 -6.83 2.85
N ILE A 110 14.58 -7.29 1.60
CA ILE A 110 14.43 -6.42 0.43
C ILE A 110 13.09 -5.68 0.45
N SER A 111 12.00 -6.39 0.75
CA SER A 111 10.68 -5.76 0.83
C SER A 111 10.64 -4.64 1.88
N THR A 112 11.20 -4.85 3.07
CA THR A 112 11.26 -3.81 4.11
C THR A 112 12.04 -2.58 3.65
N VAL A 113 13.16 -2.76 2.94
CA VAL A 113 13.94 -1.65 2.38
C VAL A 113 13.12 -0.87 1.34
N PHE A 114 12.46 -1.57 0.42
CA PHE A 114 11.58 -0.94 -0.57
C PHE A 114 10.44 -0.19 0.09
N HIS A 115 9.91 -0.71 1.20
CA HIS A 115 8.88 -0.04 1.97
C HIS A 115 9.36 1.29 2.56
N ILE A 116 10.51 1.27 3.23
CA ILE A 116 11.10 2.45 3.87
C ILE A 116 11.39 3.51 2.80
N VAL A 117 11.97 3.10 1.66
CA VAL A 117 12.21 4.01 0.54
C VAL A 117 10.91 4.60 0.01
N GLY A 118 9.86 3.79 -0.12
CA GLY A 118 8.54 4.26 -0.53
C GLY A 118 7.99 5.35 0.38
N TRP A 119 8.00 5.15 1.69
CA TRP A 119 7.55 6.17 2.66
C TRP A 119 8.46 7.40 2.69
N LEU A 120 9.76 7.21 2.54
CA LEU A 120 10.71 8.32 2.47
C LEU A 120 10.41 9.20 1.24
N VAL A 121 10.13 8.60 0.09
CA VAL A 121 9.72 9.31 -1.13
C VAL A 121 8.43 10.10 -0.89
N LEU A 122 7.45 9.52 -0.19
CA LEU A 122 6.21 10.22 0.17
C LEU A 122 6.47 11.50 0.98
N ALA A 123 7.40 11.44 1.94
CA ALA A 123 7.76 12.58 2.78
C ALA A 123 8.41 13.74 2.01
N PHE A 124 9.01 13.49 0.85
CA PHE A 124 9.66 14.51 0.02
C PHE A 124 8.77 15.10 -1.08
N ILE A 125 7.52 14.63 -1.19
CA ILE A 125 6.55 15.16 -2.15
C ILE A 125 6.25 16.62 -1.81
N LYS A 126 6.42 17.48 -2.80
CA LYS A 126 6.13 18.92 -2.76
C LYS A 126 5.55 19.34 -4.11
N PRO A 127 4.78 20.44 -4.18
CA PRO A 127 4.31 21.00 -5.44
C PRO A 127 5.46 21.17 -6.43
N GLY A 128 5.31 20.62 -7.64
CA GLY A 128 6.35 20.60 -8.68
C GLY A 128 7.23 19.34 -8.70
N ARG A 129 7.09 18.44 -7.72
CA ARG A 129 7.68 17.09 -7.73
C ARG A 129 6.62 16.01 -7.54
N ASP A 130 5.45 16.25 -8.11
CA ASP A 130 4.25 15.45 -7.92
C ASP A 130 4.39 14.04 -8.51
N TYR A 131 5.30 13.86 -9.48
CA TYR A 131 5.63 12.57 -10.07
C TYR A 131 6.21 11.56 -9.06
N LEU A 132 6.78 12.04 -7.94
CA LEU A 132 7.28 11.20 -6.84
C LEU A 132 6.15 10.35 -6.24
N LEU A 133 4.89 10.78 -6.36
CA LEU A 133 3.73 10.00 -5.93
C LEU A 133 3.69 8.64 -6.65
N PHE A 134 3.94 8.61 -7.96
CA PHE A 134 4.00 7.34 -8.71
C PHE A 134 5.09 6.43 -8.19
N ILE A 135 6.28 6.98 -7.92
CA ILE A 135 7.42 6.22 -7.39
C ILE A 135 7.05 5.63 -6.02
N HIS A 136 6.47 6.44 -5.12
CA HIS A 136 5.97 5.97 -3.84
C HIS A 136 5.00 4.79 -4.01
N THR A 137 3.99 4.92 -4.87
CA THR A 137 2.95 3.90 -5.03
C THR A 137 3.54 2.60 -5.60
N VAL A 138 4.48 2.67 -6.54
CA VAL A 138 5.14 1.48 -7.10
C VAL A 138 5.99 0.76 -6.05
N PHE A 139 6.86 1.48 -5.33
CA PHE A 139 7.75 0.88 -4.33
C PHE A 139 6.97 0.22 -3.18
N THR A 140 5.95 0.91 -2.67
CA THR A 140 5.11 0.38 -1.60
C THR A 140 4.27 -0.81 -2.07
N SER A 141 3.72 -0.78 -3.29
CA SER A 141 2.97 -1.91 -3.87
C SER A 141 3.82 -3.16 -4.05
N ILE A 142 5.04 -3.01 -4.55
CA ILE A 142 6.00 -4.10 -4.67
C ILE A 142 6.28 -4.69 -3.28
N SER A 143 6.61 -3.84 -2.31
CA SER A 143 6.87 -4.27 -0.93
C SER A 143 5.68 -5.04 -0.33
N SER A 144 4.47 -4.48 -0.40
CA SER A 144 3.26 -5.10 0.15
C SER A 144 2.98 -6.47 -0.48
N SER A 145 3.16 -6.61 -1.80
CA SER A 145 2.97 -7.89 -2.49
C SER A 145 3.94 -8.96 -1.98
N ILE A 146 5.21 -8.59 -1.75
CA ILE A 146 6.24 -9.51 -1.26
C ILE A 146 5.89 -10.00 0.15
N ILE A 147 5.43 -9.11 1.02
CA ILE A 147 5.06 -9.46 2.41
C ILE A 147 3.88 -10.42 2.43
N LEU A 148 2.85 -10.18 1.60
CA LEU A 148 1.69 -11.05 1.53
C LEU A 148 2.08 -12.47 1.05
N ILE A 149 2.79 -12.57 -0.07
CA ILE A 149 3.16 -13.88 -0.65
C ILE A 149 4.12 -14.64 0.26
N THR A 150 5.13 -13.98 0.83
CA THR A 150 6.03 -14.63 1.79
C THR A 150 5.27 -15.12 3.04
N GLY A 151 4.21 -14.42 3.44
CA GLY A 151 3.28 -14.88 4.46
C GLY A 151 2.50 -16.13 4.07
N PHE A 152 1.99 -16.23 2.84
CA PHE A 152 1.36 -17.48 2.38
C PHE A 152 2.34 -18.66 2.30
N VAL A 153 3.58 -18.42 1.89
CA VAL A 153 4.63 -19.44 1.99
C VAL A 153 4.83 -19.85 3.44
N TYR A 154 4.77 -18.90 4.39
CA TYR A 154 4.88 -19.19 5.81
C TYR A 154 3.71 -20.03 6.36
N SER A 155 2.49 -19.84 5.86
CA SER A 155 1.32 -20.61 6.31
C SER A 155 1.46 -22.10 5.99
N SER A 156 2.17 -22.46 4.92
CA SER A 156 2.40 -23.84 4.50
C SER A 156 3.17 -24.69 5.53
N TYR A 157 3.96 -24.06 6.41
CA TYR A 157 4.70 -24.74 7.49
C TYR A 157 3.80 -25.23 8.65
N PHE A 158 2.55 -24.77 8.71
CA PHE A 158 1.59 -25.25 9.70
C PHE A 158 0.96 -26.58 9.28
N SER A 159 0.38 -27.32 10.23
CA SER A 159 -0.34 -28.56 9.94
C SER A 159 -1.61 -28.28 9.13
N SER A 160 -2.08 -29.26 8.34
CA SER A 160 -3.22 -29.11 7.42
C SER A 160 -4.45 -28.45 8.06
N ASN A 161 -4.82 -28.86 9.29
CA ASN A 161 -5.95 -28.28 10.03
C ASN A 161 -5.79 -26.80 10.42
N ARG A 162 -4.57 -26.28 10.50
CA ARG A 162 -4.28 -24.90 10.93
C ARG A 162 -3.88 -23.98 9.77
N ARG A 163 -3.50 -24.53 8.61
CA ARG A 163 -3.08 -23.76 7.43
C ARG A 163 -4.11 -22.72 7.00
N GLY A 164 -5.38 -23.11 6.90
CA GLY A 164 -6.46 -22.22 6.47
C GLY A 164 -6.67 -21.02 7.40
N LEU A 165 -6.64 -21.27 8.72
CA LEU A 165 -6.71 -20.19 9.73
C LEU A 165 -5.51 -19.25 9.63
N VAL A 166 -4.30 -19.79 9.45
CA VAL A 166 -3.10 -18.96 9.35
C VAL A 166 -3.12 -18.12 8.07
N SER A 167 -3.51 -18.69 6.93
CA SER A 167 -3.62 -17.93 5.67
C SER A 167 -4.68 -16.84 5.74
N SER A 168 -5.84 -17.10 6.37
CA SER A 168 -6.89 -16.08 6.49
C SER A 168 -6.47 -14.94 7.41
N LEU A 169 -5.75 -15.23 8.50
CA LEU A 169 -5.18 -14.21 9.38
C LEU A 169 -4.16 -13.32 8.65
N ILE A 170 -3.32 -13.89 7.80
CA ILE A 170 -2.32 -13.14 7.01
C ILE A 170 -3.01 -12.24 5.96
N SER A 171 -3.99 -12.77 5.23
CA SER A 171 -4.77 -11.97 4.28
C SER A 171 -5.55 -10.86 4.98
N GLY A 172 -6.24 -11.20 6.07
CA GLY A 172 -7.05 -10.26 6.84
C GLY A 172 -6.21 -9.13 7.40
N SER A 173 -5.09 -9.44 8.07
CA SER A 173 -4.16 -8.43 8.61
C SER A 173 -3.61 -7.50 7.52
N SER A 174 -3.26 -8.05 6.36
CA SER A 174 -2.76 -7.26 5.23
C SER A 174 -3.81 -6.27 4.72
N ILE A 175 -5.08 -6.68 4.57
CA ILE A 175 -6.17 -5.79 4.14
C ILE A 175 -6.51 -4.76 5.23
N SER A 176 -6.49 -5.15 6.51
CA SER A 176 -6.79 -4.26 7.63
C SER A 176 -5.78 -3.13 7.83
N SER A 177 -4.55 -3.27 7.33
CA SER A 177 -3.53 -2.21 7.42
C SER A 177 -3.92 -0.90 6.72
N THR A 178 -4.91 -0.92 5.83
CA THR A 178 -5.48 0.29 5.21
C THR A 178 -6.00 1.31 6.22
N MET A 179 -6.36 0.85 7.42
CA MET A 179 -6.86 1.68 8.52
C MET A 179 -5.92 2.84 8.87
N TRP A 180 -4.60 2.70 8.65
CA TRP A 180 -3.65 3.79 8.87
C TRP A 180 -4.01 5.06 8.09
N PHE A 181 -4.41 4.93 6.83
CA PHE A 181 -4.80 6.07 6.00
C PHE A 181 -6.11 6.72 6.49
N SER A 182 -7.05 5.92 6.97
CA SER A 182 -8.29 6.44 7.57
C SER A 182 -8.02 7.23 8.84
N ILE A 183 -7.06 6.81 9.68
CA ILE A 183 -6.66 7.56 10.88
C ILE A 183 -6.08 8.93 10.49
N PHE A 184 -5.22 8.98 9.46
CA PHE A 184 -4.67 10.25 8.97
C PHE A 184 -5.73 11.17 8.38
N GLN A 185 -6.77 10.62 7.75
CA GLN A 185 -7.87 11.39 7.19
C GLN A 185 -8.74 12.05 8.26
N VAL A 186 -9.00 11.38 9.40
CA VAL A 186 -9.84 11.93 10.47
C VAL A 186 -9.17 13.09 11.21
N ASN A 187 -7.84 13.11 11.29
CA ASN A 187 -7.11 14.14 12.02
C ASN A 187 -6.86 15.44 11.22
N HIS A 188 -7.36 15.56 9.98
CA HIS A 188 -7.06 16.67 9.07
C HIS A 188 -8.27 17.19 8.29
#